data_AF-A0A7S0J1F0-F1
#
_entry.id   AF-A0A7S0J1F0-F1
#
_cell.length_a   1.000
_cell.length_b   1.000
_cell.length_c   1.000
_cell.angle_alpha   90.00
_cell.angle_beta   90.00
_cell.angle_gamma   90.00
#
_symmetry.space_group_name_H-M   'P 1'
#
loop_
_entity.id
_entity.type
_entity.pdbx_description
1 polymer ?
#
loop_
_entity_poly.entity_id
_entity_poly.type
_entity_poly.pdbx_seq_one_letter_code
_entity_poly.pdbx_strand_id
1 'polypeptide(L)'
;ELGAAWGPSGGRVQNSYLDYAPLVVNGPGDLLITNNLFLGSSSIVLAATSHQSVVRNVVITGNVHHSWDQGNRSFFIDERRGRFSAIEDVVVENNEVDAADANKTGTRATRSTPLAVGARSATIDFSQDLMFSTPIDRAAIQCWLYGSHATALSAERLHSFLVKVHLEKAVPASASGAMVTCTVDQSSRACPAH
;
A
#
# COMPACT_ATOMS: atom_id res chain seq x y z
N GLU A 1 24.22 2.19 12.21
CA GLU A 1 23.18 3.23 12.32
C GLU A 1 23.62 4.44 11.52
N LEU A 2 22.86 4.84 10.49
CA LEU A 2 23.04 6.15 9.87
C LEU A 2 22.19 7.15 10.67
N GLY A 3 22.78 7.70 11.73
CA GLY A 3 22.17 8.74 12.56
C GLY A 3 22.68 10.11 12.12
N ALA A 4 21.81 10.91 11.51
CA ALA A 4 22.01 12.36 11.39
C ALA A 4 20.70 13.07 11.70
N ALA A 5 20.77 14.03 12.60
CA ALA A 5 19.66 14.80 13.12
C ALA A 5 19.37 16.03 12.24
N TRP A 6 18.09 16.24 11.91
CA TRP A 6 17.45 17.46 11.38
C TRP A 6 17.91 17.99 10.01
N GLY A 7 17.43 17.28 8.99
CA GLY A 7 17.14 17.65 7.60
C GLY A 7 16.40 16.43 7.01
N PRO A 8 15.65 16.49 5.89
CA PRO A 8 15.19 15.24 5.28
C PRO A 8 16.40 14.33 5.08
N SER A 9 16.39 13.18 5.72
CA SER A 9 17.45 12.20 5.62
C SER A 9 17.33 11.53 4.25
N GLY A 10 17.78 12.25 3.22
CA GLY A 10 17.80 11.75 1.86
C GLY A 10 18.84 10.63 1.73
N GLY A 11 18.50 9.61 0.95
CA GLY A 11 19.36 8.43 0.83
C GLY A 11 19.02 7.59 -0.38
N ARG A 12 20.00 6.82 -0.84
CA ARG A 12 19.80 5.87 -1.94
C ARG A 12 20.47 4.54 -1.63
N VAL A 13 19.70 3.46 -1.73
CA VAL A 13 20.18 2.08 -1.68
C VAL A 13 19.73 1.40 -2.96
N GLN A 14 20.67 1.04 -3.83
CA GLN A 14 20.34 0.51 -5.14
C GLN A 14 21.28 -0.60 -5.58
N ASN A 15 20.79 -1.56 -6.35
CA ASN A 15 21.56 -2.65 -6.94
C ASN A 15 22.45 -3.38 -5.91
N SER A 16 21.96 -3.46 -4.67
CA SER A 16 22.71 -4.01 -3.55
C SER A 16 22.19 -5.39 -3.19
N TYR A 17 23.05 -6.14 -2.53
CA TYR A 17 22.76 -7.45 -1.98
C TYR A 17 22.75 -7.34 -0.45
N LEU A 18 21.63 -7.65 0.20
CA LEU A 18 21.46 -7.58 1.64
C LEU A 18 21.04 -8.95 2.17
N ASP A 19 21.89 -9.56 3.00
CA ASP A 19 21.69 -10.92 3.52
C ASP A 19 21.65 -10.91 5.04
N TYR A 20 20.57 -11.47 5.61
CA TYR A 20 20.25 -11.44 7.04
C TYR A 20 20.35 -10.05 7.71
N ALA A 21 20.21 -8.97 6.94
CA ALA A 21 20.43 -7.59 7.39
C ALA A 21 19.22 -6.71 7.04
N PRO A 22 18.44 -6.24 8.04
CA PRO A 22 17.35 -5.31 7.78
C PRO A 22 17.89 -3.92 7.41
N LEU A 23 17.27 -3.30 6.41
CA LEU A 23 17.48 -1.90 6.08
C LEU A 23 16.50 -1.04 6.88
N VAL A 24 17.00 -0.38 7.92
CA VAL A 24 16.19 0.48 8.78
C VAL A 24 16.39 1.96 8.42
N VAL A 25 15.30 2.63 8.07
CA VAL A 25 15.27 4.06 7.77
C VAL A 25 14.44 4.79 8.82
N ASN A 26 15.11 5.59 9.65
CA ASN A 26 14.46 6.42 10.65
C ASN A 26 14.08 7.77 10.05
N GLY A 27 12.81 8.17 10.16
CA GLY A 27 12.31 9.44 9.63
C GLY A 27 12.41 9.53 8.10
N PRO A 28 11.85 8.55 7.37
CA PRO A 28 12.05 8.41 5.93
C PRO A 28 11.58 9.64 5.14
N GLY A 29 12.51 10.30 4.46
CA GLY A 29 12.26 11.45 3.59
C GLY A 29 13.29 11.54 2.48
N ASP A 30 12.86 11.83 1.24
CA ASP A 30 13.75 11.97 0.07
C ASP A 30 14.61 10.70 -0.19
N LEU A 31 13.96 9.53 -0.21
CA LEU A 31 14.59 8.20 -0.20
C LEU A 31 14.33 7.42 -1.49
N LEU A 32 15.36 6.73 -2.00
CA LEU A 32 15.25 5.79 -3.11
C LEU A 32 15.82 4.41 -2.73
N ILE A 33 14.99 3.36 -2.71
CA ILE A 33 15.42 1.97 -2.48
C ILE A 33 15.00 1.11 -3.68
N THR A 34 15.94 0.78 -4.56
CA THR A 34 15.59 0.14 -5.84
C THR A 34 16.49 -0.99 -6.29
N ASN A 35 15.90 -2.02 -6.91
CA ASN A 35 16.64 -3.10 -7.56
C ASN A 35 17.62 -3.84 -6.62
N ASN A 36 17.26 -3.94 -5.33
CA ASN A 36 18.07 -4.67 -4.36
C ASN A 36 17.56 -6.11 -4.21
N LEU A 37 18.46 -7.01 -3.84
CA LEU A 37 18.15 -8.39 -3.47
C LEU A 37 18.26 -8.54 -1.95
N PHE A 38 17.14 -8.85 -1.29
CA PHE A 38 17.02 -9.07 0.16
C PHE A 38 16.88 -10.58 0.42
N LEU A 39 17.83 -11.16 1.16
CA LEU A 39 17.89 -12.59 1.46
C LEU A 39 17.86 -12.85 2.97
N GLY A 40 17.54 -14.09 3.36
CA GLY A 40 17.65 -14.52 4.75
C GLY A 40 16.72 -13.75 5.70
N SER A 41 15.50 -13.44 5.26
CA SER A 41 14.55 -12.60 6.01
C SER A 41 14.97 -11.14 6.23
N SER A 42 15.86 -10.61 5.38
CA SER A 42 16.13 -9.17 5.35
C SER A 42 14.85 -8.39 4.96
N SER A 43 14.62 -7.27 5.65
CA SER A 43 13.41 -6.46 5.49
C SER A 43 13.75 -4.98 5.32
N ILE A 44 12.79 -4.22 4.79
CA ILE A 44 12.84 -2.76 4.79
C ILE A 44 11.95 -2.26 5.93
N VAL A 45 12.54 -1.50 6.84
CA VAL A 45 11.85 -0.93 8.01
C VAL A 45 11.79 0.59 7.85
N LEU A 46 10.58 1.14 7.76
CA LEU A 46 10.33 2.58 7.82
C LEU A 46 9.91 2.93 9.24
N ALA A 47 10.79 3.62 9.98
CA ALA A 47 10.58 3.92 11.38
C ALA A 47 10.19 5.39 11.59
N ALA A 48 9.07 5.62 12.25
CA ALA A 48 8.69 6.94 12.72
C ALA A 48 9.62 7.36 13.87
N THR A 49 9.98 8.64 13.91
CA THR A 49 10.86 9.23 14.93
C THR A 49 10.08 10.03 15.96
N SER A 50 8.84 10.42 15.66
CA SER A 50 7.92 11.14 16.54
C SER A 50 6.46 11.00 16.07
N HIS A 51 5.51 11.57 16.82
CA HIS A 51 4.09 11.64 16.43
C HIS A 51 3.79 12.61 15.27
N GLN A 52 4.78 13.40 14.83
CA GLN A 52 4.69 14.33 13.71
C GLN A 52 5.53 13.84 12.52
N SER A 53 5.97 12.58 12.54
CA SER A 53 6.74 12.02 11.43
C SER A 53 5.88 11.98 10.17
N VAL A 54 6.42 12.53 9.08
CA VAL A 54 5.83 12.43 7.74
C VAL A 54 6.76 11.56 6.90
N VAL A 55 6.20 10.58 6.20
CA VAL A 55 6.93 9.89 5.13
C VAL A 55 6.75 10.71 3.86
N ARG A 56 7.84 11.22 3.29
CA ARG A 56 7.74 12.04 2.08
C ARG A 56 8.78 11.76 1.01
N ASN A 57 8.39 11.83 -0.26
CA ASN A 57 9.30 11.66 -1.40
C ASN A 57 10.11 10.36 -1.32
N VAL A 58 9.41 9.24 -1.13
CA VAL A 58 10.03 7.93 -0.95
C VAL A 58 9.64 7.01 -2.09
N VAL A 59 10.62 6.40 -2.75
CA VAL A 59 10.39 5.44 -3.83
C VAL A 59 11.08 4.13 -3.49
N ILE A 60 10.30 3.05 -3.39
CA ILE A 60 10.75 1.70 -3.09
C ILE A 60 10.18 0.75 -4.14
N THR A 61 11.01 0.35 -5.11
CA THR A 61 10.54 -0.40 -6.27
C THR A 61 11.59 -1.34 -6.87
N GLY A 62 11.14 -2.42 -7.51
CA GLY A 62 12.01 -3.38 -8.19
C GLY A 62 12.90 -4.20 -7.25
N ASN A 63 12.64 -4.18 -5.94
CA ASN A 63 13.39 -5.01 -5.00
C ASN A 63 12.83 -6.44 -4.98
N VAL A 64 13.68 -7.41 -4.70
CA VAL A 64 13.31 -8.83 -4.62
C VAL A 64 13.63 -9.33 -3.20
N HIS A 65 12.63 -9.90 -2.53
CA HIS A 65 12.78 -10.50 -1.20
C HIS A 65 12.64 -12.03 -1.30
N HIS A 66 13.69 -12.76 -0.90
CA HIS A 66 13.64 -14.21 -0.69
C HIS A 66 13.86 -14.54 0.79
N SER A 67 12.84 -15.14 1.39
CA SER A 67 12.83 -15.51 2.80
C SER A 67 13.02 -17.02 3.03
N TRP A 68 13.04 -17.83 1.95
CA TRP A 68 13.33 -19.26 1.82
C TRP A 68 12.59 -20.26 2.72
N ASP A 69 12.11 -19.89 3.91
CA ASP A 69 11.32 -20.72 4.83
C ASP A 69 10.79 -19.97 6.06
N GLN A 70 11.31 -18.79 6.39
CA GLN A 70 10.80 -17.99 7.51
C GLN A 70 9.77 -16.99 7.01
N GLY A 71 8.52 -17.10 7.46
CA GLY A 71 7.43 -16.17 7.17
C GLY A 71 7.63 -14.78 7.78
N ASN A 72 8.73 -14.12 7.45
CA ASN A 72 9.06 -12.77 7.86
C ASN A 72 8.52 -11.77 6.85
N ARG A 73 8.06 -10.62 7.34
CA ARG A 73 7.51 -9.56 6.48
C ARG A 73 8.65 -8.87 5.73
N SER A 74 8.51 -8.71 4.43
CA SER A 74 9.42 -7.93 3.59
C SER A 74 9.47 -6.44 3.96
N PHE A 75 8.34 -5.92 4.46
CA PHE A 75 8.16 -4.53 4.83
C PHE A 75 7.65 -4.39 6.26
N PHE A 76 8.20 -3.43 7.01
CA PHE A 76 7.73 -3.07 8.34
C PHE A 76 7.58 -1.56 8.48
N ILE A 77 6.43 -1.14 9.00
CA ILE A 77 6.20 0.21 9.51
C ILE A 77 6.42 0.15 11.03
N ASP A 78 7.49 0.78 11.52
CA ASP A 78 7.79 0.86 12.95
C ASP A 78 7.30 2.18 13.54
N GLU A 79 6.13 2.13 14.17
CA GLU A 79 5.49 3.28 14.82
C GLU A 79 5.64 3.27 16.36
N ARG A 80 6.59 2.51 16.91
CA ARG A 80 6.77 2.40 18.37
C ARG A 80 7.16 3.72 19.03
N ARG A 81 7.82 4.63 18.30
CA ARG A 81 8.25 5.96 18.79
C ARG A 81 7.28 7.09 18.40
N GLY A 82 6.16 6.76 17.77
CA GLY A 82 5.18 7.71 17.23
C GLY A 82 4.57 7.18 15.94
N ARG A 83 3.42 7.71 15.52
CA ARG A 83 2.77 7.35 14.26
C ARG A 83 3.14 8.30 13.13
N PHE A 84 3.07 7.82 11.90
CA PHE A 84 3.13 8.69 10.74
C PHE A 84 1.86 9.54 10.66
N SER A 85 2.02 10.86 10.60
CA SER A 85 0.90 11.80 10.50
C SER A 85 0.46 12.04 9.05
N ALA A 86 1.35 11.81 8.08
CA ALA A 86 1.08 11.94 6.66
C ALA A 86 2.03 11.06 5.82
N ILE A 87 1.56 10.71 4.62
CA ILE A 87 2.25 9.90 3.62
C ILE A 87 2.15 10.67 2.29
N GLU A 88 3.24 11.29 1.87
CA GLU A 88 3.26 12.27 0.78
C GLU A 88 4.26 11.85 -0.31
N ASP A 89 3.82 11.75 -1.56
CA ASP A 89 4.70 11.34 -2.67
C ASP A 89 5.53 10.07 -2.38
N VAL A 90 4.87 9.06 -1.80
CA VAL A 90 5.44 7.76 -1.45
C VAL A 90 4.95 6.71 -2.45
N VAL A 91 5.89 5.97 -3.02
CA VAL A 91 5.64 4.85 -3.93
C VAL A 91 6.33 3.62 -3.38
N VAL A 92 5.54 2.64 -2.93
CA VAL A 92 6.01 1.29 -2.60
C VAL A 92 5.27 0.31 -3.48
N GLU A 93 5.84 0.02 -4.64
CA GLU A 93 5.20 -0.73 -5.72
C GLU A 93 6.22 -1.57 -6.48
N ASN A 94 5.77 -2.62 -7.17
CA ASN A 94 6.61 -3.49 -8.01
C ASN A 94 7.80 -4.12 -7.27
N ASN A 95 7.61 -4.48 -6.00
CA ASN A 95 8.58 -5.30 -5.26
C ASN A 95 8.13 -6.76 -5.33
N GLU A 96 9.06 -7.66 -5.62
CA GLU A 96 8.83 -9.09 -5.62
C GLU A 96 9.08 -9.63 -4.22
N VAL A 97 8.11 -10.40 -3.73
CA VAL A 97 8.15 -11.06 -2.44
C VAL A 97 7.79 -12.52 -2.69
N ASP A 98 8.59 -13.43 -2.15
CA ASP A 98 8.39 -14.86 -2.29
C ASP A 98 6.99 -15.28 -1.78
N ALA A 99 6.41 -16.32 -2.37
CA ALA A 99 5.03 -16.76 -2.08
C ALA A 99 4.85 -17.25 -0.63
N ALA A 100 5.94 -17.62 0.04
CA ALA A 100 5.94 -17.97 1.46
C ALA A 100 5.75 -16.74 2.39
N ASP A 101 6.03 -15.53 1.90
CA ASP A 101 5.74 -14.29 2.62
C ASP A 101 4.36 -13.74 2.18
N ALA A 102 3.39 -13.91 3.07
CA ALA A 102 1.97 -13.63 2.81
C ALA A 102 1.65 -12.12 2.69
N ASN A 103 2.61 -11.21 2.90
CA ASN A 103 2.35 -9.78 3.05
C ASN A 103 2.93 -8.92 1.92
N LYS A 104 2.42 -9.12 0.69
CA LYS A 104 2.63 -8.19 -0.43
C LYS A 104 1.82 -6.91 -0.19
N THR A 105 2.39 -6.01 0.61
CA THR A 105 1.78 -4.70 0.88
C THR A 105 2.45 -3.60 0.08
N GLY A 106 1.70 -2.55 -0.21
CA GLY A 106 2.21 -1.36 -0.90
C GLY A 106 1.47 -0.10 -0.48
N THR A 107 1.84 1.03 -1.08
CA THR A 107 1.09 2.29 -0.92
C THR A 107 -0.22 2.27 -1.70
N ARG A 108 -0.29 1.45 -2.75
CA ARG A 108 -1.44 1.31 -3.63
C ARG A 108 -1.89 -0.14 -3.71
N ALA A 109 -3.19 -0.36 -3.67
CA ALA A 109 -3.80 -1.67 -3.83
C ALA A 109 -5.04 -1.60 -4.72
N THR A 110 -5.27 -2.65 -5.50
CA THR A 110 -6.45 -2.80 -6.36
C THR A 110 -7.14 -4.12 -6.03
N ARG A 111 -8.44 -4.08 -5.73
CA ARG A 111 -9.25 -5.26 -5.44
C ARG A 111 -10.54 -5.26 -6.23
N SER A 112 -10.99 -6.46 -6.58
CA SER A 112 -12.27 -6.71 -7.24
C SER A 112 -13.13 -7.60 -6.36
N THR A 113 -14.42 -7.30 -6.24
CA THR A 113 -15.39 -8.17 -5.58
C THR A 113 -16.58 -8.43 -6.50
N PRO A 114 -17.09 -9.68 -6.56
CA PRO A 114 -18.31 -9.98 -7.29
C PRO A 114 -19.52 -9.30 -6.67
N LEU A 115 -20.45 -8.93 -7.53
CA LEU A 115 -21.73 -8.36 -7.17
C LEU A 115 -22.83 -9.40 -7.35
N ALA A 116 -23.50 -9.76 -6.26
CA ALA A 116 -24.64 -10.67 -6.32
C ALA A 116 -25.86 -10.02 -6.98
N VAL A 117 -26.72 -10.84 -7.60
CA VAL A 117 -28.02 -10.39 -8.13
C VAL A 117 -28.82 -9.71 -7.00
N GLY A 118 -29.39 -8.55 -7.30
CA GLY A 118 -30.12 -7.72 -6.35
C GLY A 118 -29.25 -6.84 -5.45
N ALA A 119 -27.92 -6.99 -5.46
CA ALA A 119 -27.04 -6.16 -4.64
C ALA A 119 -27.13 -4.68 -5.04
N ARG A 120 -27.18 -3.79 -4.04
CA ARG A 120 -27.11 -2.32 -4.19
C ARG A 120 -25.82 -1.73 -3.64
N SER A 121 -24.98 -2.55 -3.02
CA SER A 121 -23.71 -2.13 -2.47
C SER A 121 -22.76 -3.31 -2.36
N ALA A 122 -21.47 -3.02 -2.28
CA ALA A 122 -20.44 -3.99 -1.93
C ALA A 122 -19.47 -3.38 -0.93
N THR A 123 -18.80 -4.22 -0.17
CA THR A 123 -17.73 -3.82 0.75
C THR A 123 -16.44 -4.52 0.33
N ILE A 124 -15.34 -3.77 0.24
CA ILE A 124 -14.02 -4.28 -0.09
C ILE A 124 -13.07 -3.95 1.07
N ASP A 125 -12.34 -4.96 1.54
CA ASP A 125 -11.35 -4.85 2.62
C ASP A 125 -9.94 -4.81 2.05
N PHE A 126 -9.21 -3.73 2.36
CA PHE A 126 -7.82 -3.49 1.97
C PHE A 126 -6.81 -3.69 3.13
N SER A 127 -7.24 -4.20 4.27
CA SER A 127 -6.42 -4.30 5.49
C SER A 127 -5.18 -5.19 5.35
N GLN A 128 -5.14 -6.06 4.34
CA GLN A 128 -4.00 -6.95 4.06
C GLN A 128 -3.15 -6.49 2.86
N ASP A 129 -3.53 -5.44 2.16
CA ASP A 129 -2.84 -4.99 0.94
C ASP A 129 -2.08 -3.67 1.13
N LEU A 130 -2.51 -2.86 2.09
CA LEU A 130 -1.97 -1.54 2.33
C LEU A 130 -0.89 -1.56 3.42
N MET A 131 0.23 -0.91 3.15
CA MET A 131 1.42 -0.94 4.00
C MET A 131 1.26 -0.08 5.26
N PHE A 132 0.61 1.08 5.17
CA PHE A 132 0.50 2.02 6.28
C PHE A 132 -0.75 1.78 7.13
N SER A 133 -0.62 1.99 8.43
CA SER A 133 -1.73 1.91 9.40
C SER A 133 -2.73 3.07 9.29
N THR A 134 -2.44 4.05 8.43
CA THR A 134 -3.25 5.27 8.26
C THR A 134 -4.58 4.94 7.58
N PRO A 135 -5.72 5.46 8.10
CA PRO A 135 -7.03 5.27 7.47
C PRO A 135 -7.05 5.76 6.02
N ILE A 136 -7.80 5.07 5.16
CA ILE A 136 -7.97 5.46 3.75
C ILE A 136 -8.66 6.84 3.66
N ASP A 137 -8.07 7.75 2.91
CA ASP A 137 -8.74 9.01 2.56
C ASP A 137 -9.83 8.74 1.51
N ARG A 138 -10.96 9.44 1.58
CA ARG A 138 -11.98 9.40 0.54
C ARG A 138 -11.42 9.80 -0.83
N ALA A 139 -10.51 10.77 -0.87
CA ALA A 139 -9.87 11.24 -2.10
C ALA A 139 -8.94 10.18 -2.75
N ALA A 140 -8.51 9.19 -1.97
CA ALA A 140 -7.65 8.10 -2.42
C ALA A 140 -8.41 6.95 -3.11
N ILE A 141 -9.75 6.96 -3.07
CA ILE A 141 -10.58 5.85 -3.54
C ILE A 141 -11.02 6.11 -4.99
N GLN A 142 -10.72 5.16 -5.87
CA GLN A 142 -11.24 5.13 -7.24
C GLN A 142 -11.90 3.78 -7.48
N CYS A 143 -13.15 3.77 -7.95
CA CYS A 143 -13.90 2.54 -8.18
C CYS A 143 -14.58 2.56 -9.54
N TRP A 144 -14.71 1.39 -10.16
CA TRP A 144 -15.40 1.19 -11.43
C TRP A 144 -16.04 -0.20 -11.48
N LEU A 145 -16.99 -0.37 -12.40
CA LEU A 145 -17.70 -1.63 -12.61
C LEU A 145 -17.13 -2.37 -13.83
N TYR A 146 -17.15 -3.70 -13.74
CA TYR A 146 -16.91 -4.60 -14.85
C TYR A 146 -18.10 -5.54 -15.06
N GLY A 147 -18.27 -6.00 -16.29
CA GLY A 147 -19.34 -6.92 -16.68
C GLY A 147 -20.52 -6.20 -17.34
N SER A 148 -21.66 -6.90 -17.46
CA SER A 148 -22.84 -6.39 -18.17
C SER A 148 -23.73 -5.46 -17.33
N HIS A 149 -23.39 -5.20 -16.07
CA HIS A 149 -24.10 -4.26 -15.20
C HIS A 149 -23.36 -2.92 -15.11
N ALA A 150 -23.82 -1.95 -15.90
CA ALA A 150 -23.34 -0.57 -15.83
C ALA A 150 -24.39 0.32 -15.15
N THR A 151 -24.00 0.98 -14.06
CA THR A 151 -24.81 1.95 -13.32
C THR A 151 -23.91 2.98 -12.68
N ALA A 152 -24.44 4.15 -12.31
CA ALA A 152 -23.66 5.08 -11.50
C ALA A 152 -23.29 4.44 -10.16
N LEU A 153 -22.11 4.78 -9.66
CA LEU A 153 -21.60 4.31 -8.38
C LEU A 153 -21.04 5.48 -7.57
N SER A 154 -21.03 5.31 -6.26
CA SER A 154 -20.28 6.18 -5.34
C SER A 154 -19.54 5.30 -4.35
N ALA A 155 -18.35 5.72 -3.92
CA ALA A 155 -17.58 5.01 -2.91
C ALA A 155 -17.28 5.92 -1.71
N GLU A 156 -17.23 5.30 -0.53
CA GLU A 156 -16.84 5.95 0.70
C GLU A 156 -16.05 4.98 1.59
N ARG A 157 -15.22 5.54 2.48
CA ARG A 157 -14.63 4.75 3.55
C ARG A 157 -15.69 4.46 4.60
N LEU A 158 -15.94 3.18 4.85
CA LEU A 158 -16.80 2.72 5.94
C LEU A 158 -16.05 2.72 7.28
N HIS A 159 -14.86 2.14 7.28
CA HIS A 159 -13.93 2.08 8.41
C HIS A 159 -12.50 2.02 7.88
N SER A 160 -11.47 2.30 8.69
CA SER A 160 -10.04 2.45 8.32
C SER A 160 -9.62 1.91 6.95
N PHE A 161 -9.77 0.60 6.68
CA PHE A 161 -9.40 -0.06 5.41
C PHE A 161 -10.58 -0.67 4.62
N LEU A 162 -11.82 -0.43 5.06
CA LEU A 162 -13.04 -0.92 4.44
C LEU A 162 -13.65 0.18 3.55
N VAL A 163 -13.74 -0.11 2.26
CA VAL A 163 -14.42 0.74 1.28
C VAL A 163 -15.81 0.17 1.01
N LYS A 164 -16.84 1.01 1.16
CA LYS A 164 -18.21 0.67 0.76
C LYS A 164 -18.52 1.36 -0.57
N VAL A 165 -18.92 0.57 -1.55
CA VAL A 165 -19.40 1.06 -2.84
C VAL A 165 -20.92 0.94 -2.86
N HIS A 166 -21.59 2.02 -3.22
CA HIS A 166 -23.03 2.08 -3.44
C HIS A 166 -23.32 2.15 -4.93
N LEU A 167 -24.31 1.39 -5.37
CA LEU A 167 -24.79 1.33 -6.74
C LEU A 167 -26.12 2.07 -6.83
N GLU A 168 -26.30 2.89 -7.85
CA GLU A 168 -27.56 3.58 -8.10
C GLU A 168 -28.71 2.58 -8.36
N LYS A 169 -28.41 1.51 -9.10
CA LYS A 169 -29.38 0.45 -9.42
C LYS A 169 -28.91 -0.91 -8.90
N ALA A 170 -29.87 -1.70 -8.43
CA ALA A 170 -29.63 -3.08 -8.04
C ALA A 170 -29.14 -3.90 -9.25
N VAL A 171 -28.23 -4.84 -9.01
CA VAL A 171 -27.74 -5.76 -10.04
C VAL A 171 -28.89 -6.60 -10.59
N PRO A 172 -29.21 -6.55 -11.90
CA PRO A 172 -30.32 -7.30 -12.47
C PRO A 172 -29.98 -8.79 -12.56
N ALA A 173 -31.00 -9.65 -12.61
CA ALA A 173 -30.82 -11.10 -12.77
C ALA A 173 -30.15 -11.49 -14.11
N SER A 174 -30.24 -10.62 -15.12
CA SER A 174 -29.57 -10.78 -16.42
C SER A 174 -28.10 -10.37 -16.40
N ALA A 175 -27.60 -9.75 -15.32
CA ALA A 175 -26.20 -9.40 -15.22
C ALA A 175 -25.35 -10.66 -15.03
N SER A 176 -24.29 -10.78 -15.81
CA SER A 176 -23.33 -11.88 -15.71
C SER A 176 -21.93 -11.30 -15.50
N GLY A 177 -21.18 -11.91 -14.57
CA GLY A 177 -19.82 -11.47 -14.24
C GLY A 177 -19.75 -10.03 -13.73
N ALA A 178 -20.81 -9.51 -13.09
CA ALA A 178 -20.79 -8.17 -12.53
C ALA A 178 -19.82 -8.11 -11.35
N MET A 179 -18.82 -7.24 -11.46
CA MET A 179 -17.80 -7.02 -10.44
C MET A 179 -17.70 -5.51 -10.19
N VAL A 180 -17.34 -5.15 -8.97
CA VAL A 180 -16.82 -3.81 -8.69
C VAL A 180 -15.34 -3.95 -8.37
N THR A 181 -14.54 -3.08 -8.99
CA THR A 181 -13.11 -2.96 -8.74
C THR A 181 -12.85 -1.60 -8.13
N CYS A 182 -12.03 -1.57 -7.08
CA CYS A 182 -11.55 -0.34 -6.48
C CYS A 182 -10.03 -0.36 -6.37
N THR A 183 -9.43 0.79 -6.61
CA THR A 183 -8.04 1.11 -6.28
C THR A 183 -8.02 2.12 -5.14
N VAL A 184 -7.09 1.92 -4.23
CA VAL A 184 -6.78 2.84 -3.13
C VAL A 184 -5.31 3.19 -3.20
N ASP A 185 -4.97 4.48 -3.10
CA ASP A 185 -3.58 4.97 -2.96
C ASP A 185 -3.43 5.76 -1.65
N GLN A 186 -2.74 5.21 -0.66
CA GLN A 186 -2.54 5.86 0.65
C GLN A 186 -1.60 7.07 0.58
N SER A 187 -0.85 7.23 -0.50
CA SER A 187 0.00 8.40 -0.67
C SER A 187 -0.79 9.53 -1.30
N SER A 188 -0.83 10.69 -0.64
CA SER A 188 -1.21 11.92 -1.34
C SER A 188 -0.09 12.26 -2.33
N ARG A 189 -0.41 12.34 -3.62
CA ARG A 189 0.55 12.77 -4.62
C ARG A 189 0.35 14.24 -4.93
N ALA A 190 1.41 15.05 -4.86
CA ALA A 190 1.35 16.45 -5.26
C ALA A 190 1.06 16.59 -6.77
N CYS A 191 1.48 15.58 -7.55
CA CYS A 191 1.25 15.49 -8.99
C CYS A 191 0.65 14.13 -9.37
N PRO A 192 -0.20 14.05 -10.40
CA PRO A 192 -0.59 12.77 -10.98
C PRO A 192 0.65 11.96 -11.39
N ALA A 193 0.62 10.64 -11.19
CA ALA A 193 1.65 9.76 -11.73
C ALA A 193 1.68 9.88 -13.26
N HIS A 194 2.87 10.06 -13.83
CA HIS A 194 3.10 10.08 -15.27
C HIS A 194 3.27 8.68 -15.85
#